data_AF-A0A2V5XMR2-F1
#
_entry.id   AF-A0A2V5XMR2-F1
#
_cell.length_a   1.000
_cell.length_b   1.000
_cell.length_c   1.000
_cell.angle_alpha   90.00
_cell.angle_beta   90.00
_cell.angle_gamma   90.00
#
_symmetry.space_group_name_H-M   'P 1'
#
loop_
_entity.id
_entity.type
_entity.pdbx_description
1 polymer ?
#
loop_
_entity_poly.entity_id
_entity_poly.type
_entity_poly.pdbx_seq_one_letter_code
_entity_poly.pdbx_strand_id
1 'polypeptide(L)'
;MRRNLSQLRLVPAALSIATVVCGTSSAAARGSAAQSGSSATAVVIDAGHGGFDRGGIPGQRIPEKEMTLDVAQRLKALLAASGYRVIMTRDSDVFVPLPTRVSIANSYQNAIFVCIHFNSAKRMGASGIETYFYSHESLPLASAVHYYVAGGAPTSNRGVRRRGFYVLRKTKIPAVLVECGFLTNP
;
A
#
# COMPACT_ATOMS: atom_id res chain seq x y z
N MET A 1 -30.37 14.67 -26.12
CA MET A 1 -29.41 15.26 -27.09
C MET A 1 -28.07 14.57 -26.94
N ARG A 2 -27.71 13.70 -27.89
CA ARG A 2 -26.39 13.04 -27.93
C ARG A 2 -25.44 13.93 -28.72
N ARG A 3 -24.29 14.30 -28.14
CA ARG A 3 -23.15 14.84 -28.89
C ARG A 3 -21.96 13.90 -28.72
N ASN A 4 -21.74 13.11 -29.77
CA ASN A 4 -20.50 12.40 -30.05
C ASN A 4 -19.46 13.43 -30.51
N LEU A 5 -18.33 13.51 -29.82
CA LEU A 5 -17.09 14.11 -30.33
C LEU A 5 -15.96 13.12 -30.05
N SER A 6 -15.98 12.03 -30.82
CA SER A 6 -14.75 11.36 -31.23
C SER A 6 -13.88 12.34 -32.00
N GLN A 7 -12.55 12.15 -31.92
CA GLN A 7 -11.47 12.76 -32.71
C GLN A 7 -10.67 13.83 -31.94
N LEU A 8 -9.72 13.38 -31.11
CA LEU A 8 -8.43 14.05 -30.99
C LEU A 8 -7.34 12.98 -30.87
N ARG A 9 -6.70 12.66 -32.00
CA ARG A 9 -5.50 11.81 -32.07
C ARG A 9 -4.25 12.68 -32.22
N LEU A 10 -3.20 12.20 -31.58
CA LEU A 10 -1.81 12.66 -31.50
C LEU A 10 -1.24 13.29 -32.79
N VAL A 11 -0.41 14.32 -32.60
CA VAL A 11 0.62 14.74 -33.56
C VAL A 11 2.00 14.44 -32.94
N PRO A 12 2.84 13.57 -33.54
CA PRO A 12 4.23 13.44 -33.12
C PRO A 12 5.08 14.46 -33.89
N ALA A 13 5.75 15.36 -33.18
CA ALA A 13 6.80 16.18 -33.77
C ALA A 13 8.11 15.38 -33.77
N ALA A 14 8.40 14.73 -34.90
CA ALA A 14 9.73 14.20 -35.18
C ALA A 14 10.50 15.23 -36.02
N LEU A 15 11.60 15.75 -35.49
CA LEU A 15 12.56 16.54 -36.25
C LEU A 15 13.91 15.85 -36.17
N SER A 16 14.28 15.18 -37.27
CA SER A 16 15.60 14.64 -37.51
C SER A 16 16.43 15.69 -38.23
N ILE A 17 17.57 16.11 -37.66
CA ILE A 17 18.61 16.84 -38.40
C ILE A 17 19.99 16.25 -38.08
N ALA A 18 20.53 15.67 -39.15
CA ALA A 18 21.92 15.55 -39.61
C ALA A 18 23.08 15.51 -38.60
N THR A 19 23.78 14.38 -38.69
CA THR A 19 25.18 14.11 -38.38
C THR A 19 26.18 15.20 -38.79
N VAL A 20 27.11 15.52 -37.88
CA VAL A 20 28.45 16.06 -38.18
C VAL A 20 29.48 15.15 -37.50
N VAL A 21 30.47 14.73 -38.28
CA VAL A 21 31.55 13.81 -37.92
C VAL A 21 32.79 14.60 -37.47
N CYS A 22 33.57 13.95 -36.59
CA CYS A 22 35.04 14.00 -36.42
C CYS A 22 35.55 14.67 -35.14
N GLY A 23 36.34 13.90 -34.36
CA GLY A 23 37.15 14.43 -33.26
C GLY A 23 37.51 13.41 -32.17
N THR A 24 38.51 12.57 -32.45
CA THR A 24 39.50 11.92 -31.57
C THR A 24 39.27 11.70 -30.06
N SER A 25 39.70 10.49 -29.63
CA SER A 25 40.30 10.13 -28.33
C SER A 25 39.35 9.83 -27.16
N SER A 26 39.28 8.56 -26.78
CA SER A 26 39.98 8.01 -25.60
C SER A 26 39.35 6.67 -25.21
N ALA A 27 40.18 5.76 -24.69
CA ALA A 27 39.83 4.41 -24.32
C ALA A 27 38.52 4.33 -23.51
N ALA A 28 37.50 3.67 -24.08
CA ALA A 28 36.31 3.28 -23.34
C ALA A 28 36.69 2.13 -22.41
N ALA A 29 37.13 2.48 -21.21
CA ALA A 29 37.07 1.60 -20.06
C ALA A 29 35.62 1.11 -19.94
N ARG A 30 35.39 -0.16 -20.24
CA ARG A 30 34.16 -0.86 -19.86
C ARG A 30 34.16 -0.97 -18.35
N GLY A 31 33.78 0.11 -17.68
CA GLY A 31 33.34 0.07 -16.30
C GLY A 31 32.13 -0.84 -16.28
N SER A 32 32.33 -2.08 -15.79
CA SER A 32 31.23 -2.90 -15.31
C SER A 32 30.57 -2.06 -14.20
N ALA A 33 29.46 -1.43 -14.53
CA ALA A 33 28.58 -0.86 -13.54
C ALA A 33 28.11 -2.05 -12.71
N ALA A 34 28.83 -2.33 -11.64
CA ALA A 34 28.37 -3.19 -10.57
C ALA A 34 27.04 -2.58 -10.15
N GLN A 35 25.96 -3.20 -10.61
CA GLN A 35 24.61 -2.89 -10.21
C GLN A 35 24.63 -3.07 -8.70
N SER A 36 24.70 -1.95 -7.96
CA SER A 36 24.59 -1.97 -6.51
C SER A 36 23.20 -2.49 -6.24
N GLY A 37 23.10 -3.80 -6.02
CA GLY A 37 21.86 -4.48 -5.70
C GLY A 37 21.40 -4.03 -4.33
N SER A 38 20.86 -2.82 -4.22
CA SER A 38 19.91 -2.53 -3.14
C SER A 38 18.79 -3.53 -3.37
N SER A 39 18.75 -4.60 -2.56
CA SER A 39 17.65 -5.57 -2.62
C SER A 39 16.36 -4.75 -2.60
N ALA A 40 15.48 -4.93 -3.58
CA ALA A 40 14.27 -4.13 -3.65
C ALA A 40 13.51 -4.23 -2.32
N THR A 41 13.08 -3.08 -1.77
CA THR A 41 12.29 -3.04 -0.54
C THR A 41 11.02 -3.86 -0.74
N ALA A 42 10.84 -4.90 0.06
CA ALA A 42 9.63 -5.70 0.01
C ALA A 42 8.47 -5.01 0.74
N VAL A 43 7.24 -5.30 0.32
CA VAL A 43 6.04 -4.81 1.00
C VAL A 43 5.28 -6.01 1.53
N VAL A 44 5.20 -6.12 2.86
CA VAL A 44 4.37 -7.12 3.53
C VAL A 44 3.00 -6.51 3.75
N ILE A 45 1.99 -7.01 3.06
CA ILE A 45 0.60 -6.59 3.15
C ILE A 45 -0.14 -7.55 4.08
N ASP A 46 -0.76 -6.99 5.11
CA ASP A 46 -1.59 -7.71 6.06
C ASP A 46 -3.07 -7.35 5.86
N ALA A 47 -3.84 -8.29 5.32
CA ALA A 47 -5.29 -8.15 5.25
C ALA A 47 -5.88 -8.53 6.62
N GLY A 48 -6.39 -7.55 7.37
CA GLY A 48 -6.98 -7.76 8.71
C GLY A 48 -8.03 -8.87 8.74
N HIS A 49 -8.19 -9.55 9.87
CA HIS A 49 -9.18 -10.62 10.08
C HIS A 49 -9.01 -11.82 9.13
N GLY A 50 -10.07 -12.61 8.88
CA GLY A 50 -10.09 -13.74 7.95
C GLY A 50 -10.60 -15.04 8.59
N GLY A 51 -11.15 -15.93 7.78
CA GLY A 51 -11.72 -17.19 8.23
C GLY A 51 -12.89 -16.97 9.20
N PHE A 52 -12.78 -17.55 10.40
CA PHE A 52 -13.81 -17.38 11.44
C PHE A 52 -13.86 -15.97 12.02
N ASP A 53 -12.76 -15.21 11.94
CA ASP A 53 -12.73 -13.83 12.38
C ASP A 53 -13.32 -12.93 11.30
N ARG A 54 -14.56 -12.50 11.52
CA ARG A 54 -15.31 -11.66 10.59
C ARG A 54 -14.81 -10.21 10.55
N GLY A 55 -14.26 -9.74 11.66
CA GLY A 55 -14.06 -8.31 11.96
C GLY A 55 -15.36 -7.50 12.08
N GLY A 56 -15.22 -6.21 12.33
CA GLY A 56 -16.32 -5.28 12.59
C GLY A 56 -17.07 -5.51 13.90
N ILE A 57 -18.33 -5.03 13.96
CA ILE A 57 -19.19 -5.10 15.16
C ILE A 57 -20.45 -5.98 14.94
N PRO A 58 -21.13 -6.43 16.02
CA PRO A 58 -22.40 -7.16 15.90
C PRO A 58 -23.45 -6.38 15.10
N GLY A 59 -24.19 -7.09 14.24
CA GLY A 59 -25.25 -6.49 13.40
C GLY A 59 -24.75 -5.73 12.16
N GLN A 60 -23.43 -5.55 12.00
CA GLN A 60 -22.86 -4.99 10.77
C GLN A 60 -23.19 -5.88 9.56
N ARG A 61 -23.59 -5.31 8.43
CA ARG A 61 -23.95 -6.05 7.21
C ARG A 61 -22.73 -6.67 6.50
N ILE A 62 -21.71 -5.86 6.25
CA ILE A 62 -20.53 -6.27 5.47
C ILE A 62 -19.45 -6.81 6.41
N PRO A 63 -18.96 -8.04 6.23
CA PRO A 63 -17.78 -8.55 6.95
C PRO A 63 -16.54 -7.70 6.64
N GLU A 64 -15.81 -7.29 7.68
CA GLU A 64 -14.58 -6.51 7.46
C GLU A 64 -13.51 -7.32 6.72
N LYS A 65 -13.39 -8.62 7.04
CA LYS A 65 -12.43 -9.55 6.43
C LYS A 65 -12.49 -9.60 4.89
N GLU A 66 -13.66 -9.38 4.30
CA GLU A 66 -13.85 -9.40 2.85
C GLU A 66 -13.30 -8.12 2.22
N MET A 67 -13.62 -6.98 2.83
CA MET A 67 -13.16 -5.66 2.36
C MET A 67 -11.65 -5.49 2.53
N THR A 68 -11.09 -5.96 3.64
CA THR A 68 -9.63 -5.93 3.84
C THR A 68 -8.91 -6.80 2.82
N LEU A 69 -9.46 -7.97 2.45
CA LEU A 69 -8.88 -8.84 1.43
C LEU A 69 -8.96 -8.21 0.04
N ASP A 70 -10.09 -7.63 -0.35
CA ASP A 70 -10.25 -6.96 -1.64
C ASP A 70 -9.23 -5.81 -1.81
N VAL A 71 -9.13 -4.92 -0.83
CA VAL A 71 -8.15 -3.82 -0.87
C VAL A 71 -6.72 -4.35 -0.91
N ALA A 72 -6.40 -5.37 -0.10
CA ALA A 72 -5.07 -5.96 -0.06
C ALA A 72 -4.67 -6.62 -1.40
N GLN A 73 -5.60 -7.30 -2.07
CA GLN A 73 -5.36 -7.91 -3.39
C GLN A 73 -5.15 -6.85 -4.48
N ARG A 74 -5.92 -5.76 -4.46
CA ARG A 74 -5.72 -4.62 -5.38
C ARG A 74 -4.37 -3.95 -5.15
N LEU A 75 -4.00 -3.70 -3.89
CA LEU A 75 -2.72 -3.12 -3.54
C LEU A 75 -1.55 -4.03 -3.97
N LYS A 76 -1.68 -5.35 -3.74
CA LYS A 76 -0.71 -6.35 -4.23
C LYS A 76 -0.50 -6.25 -5.72
N ALA A 77 -1.58 -6.20 -6.50
CA ALA A 77 -1.49 -6.14 -7.97
C ALA A 77 -0.78 -4.86 -8.43
N LEU A 78 -1.12 -3.70 -7.87
CA LEU A 78 -0.51 -2.41 -8.22
C LEU A 78 0.98 -2.34 -7.85
N LEU A 79 1.35 -2.81 -6.67
CA LEU A 79 2.74 -2.83 -6.22
C LEU A 79 3.59 -3.83 -7.02
N ALA A 80 3.05 -5.02 -7.30
CA ALA A 80 3.73 -6.01 -8.11
C ALA A 80 3.95 -5.51 -9.55
N ALA A 81 2.95 -4.87 -10.16
CA ALA A 81 3.08 -4.23 -11.47
C ALA A 81 4.12 -3.09 -11.48
N SER A 82 4.40 -2.50 -10.32
CA SER A 82 5.42 -1.46 -10.14
C SER A 82 6.81 -2.01 -9.77
N GLY A 83 6.99 -3.34 -9.81
CA GLY A 83 8.28 -4.00 -9.56
C GLY A 83 8.60 -4.29 -8.09
N TYR A 84 7.68 -4.04 -7.16
CA TYR A 84 7.90 -4.37 -5.75
C TYR A 84 7.69 -5.86 -5.49
N ARG A 85 8.53 -6.44 -4.62
CA ARG A 85 8.27 -7.76 -4.04
C ARG A 85 7.17 -7.64 -2.98
N VAL A 86 6.02 -8.25 -3.23
CA VAL A 86 4.88 -8.22 -2.31
C VAL A 86 4.71 -9.55 -1.60
N ILE A 87 4.56 -9.52 -0.28
CA ILE A 87 4.26 -10.67 0.57
C ILE A 87 2.92 -10.45 1.22
N MET A 88 2.04 -11.43 1.18
CA MET A 88 0.72 -11.37 1.82
C MET A 88 0.76 -12.18 3.12
N THR A 89 0.19 -11.67 4.22
CA THR A 89 -0.05 -12.52 5.40
C THR A 89 -1.14 -13.55 5.13
N ARG A 90 -2.14 -13.18 4.32
CA ARG A 90 -3.15 -14.06 3.70
C ARG A 90 -3.56 -13.52 2.34
N ASP A 91 -3.82 -14.41 1.39
CA ASP A 91 -4.30 -14.09 0.04
C ASP A 91 -5.69 -14.67 -0.28
N SER A 92 -6.31 -15.32 0.71
CA SER A 92 -7.62 -15.94 0.69
C SER A 92 -8.36 -15.71 2.03
N ASP A 93 -9.60 -16.19 2.15
CA ASP A 93 -10.40 -16.08 3.38
C ASP A 93 -9.99 -17.13 4.42
N VAL A 94 -8.81 -16.95 4.99
CA VAL A 94 -8.25 -17.81 6.05
C VAL A 94 -7.91 -16.98 7.28
N PHE A 95 -8.09 -17.57 8.46
CA PHE A 95 -7.67 -16.94 9.71
C PHE A 95 -6.15 -17.08 9.87
N VAL A 96 -5.47 -15.95 10.07
CA VAL A 96 -4.04 -15.92 10.43
C VAL A 96 -3.89 -15.30 11.82
N PRO A 97 -3.33 -16.01 12.81
CA PRO A 97 -3.09 -15.46 14.14
C PRO A 97 -2.17 -14.23 14.11
N LEU A 98 -2.40 -13.27 15.01
CA LEU A 98 -1.58 -12.06 15.10
C LEU A 98 -0.07 -12.34 15.24
N PRO A 99 0.39 -13.32 16.06
CA PRO A 99 1.81 -13.68 16.11
C PRO A 99 2.36 -14.18 14.78
N THR A 100 1.57 -14.93 14.01
CA THR A 100 1.96 -15.43 12.69
C THR A 100 2.12 -14.29 11.69
N ARG A 101 1.20 -13.32 11.67
CA ARG A 101 1.30 -12.11 10.81
C ARG A 101 2.61 -11.36 11.07
N VAL A 102 2.93 -11.16 12.34
CA VAL A 102 4.17 -10.52 12.78
C VAL A 102 5.40 -11.36 12.41
N SER A 103 5.33 -12.68 12.57
CA SER A 103 6.44 -13.58 12.21
C SER A 103 6.75 -13.52 10.72
N ILE A 104 5.71 -13.47 9.87
CA ILE A 104 5.87 -13.27 8.42
C ILE A 104 6.59 -11.96 8.17
N ALA A 105 6.10 -10.84 8.72
CA ALA A 105 6.71 -9.53 8.53
C ALA A 105 8.18 -9.49 8.97
N ASN A 106 8.47 -10.01 10.15
CA ASN A 106 9.81 -10.01 10.74
C ASN A 106 10.81 -10.94 10.04
N SER A 107 10.36 -11.82 9.15
CA SER A 107 11.25 -12.66 8.33
C SER A 107 11.92 -11.88 7.19
N TYR A 108 11.50 -10.64 6.93
CA TYR A 108 12.04 -9.77 5.88
C TYR A 108 12.68 -8.52 6.51
N GLN A 109 14.01 -8.43 6.48
CA GLN A 109 14.74 -7.31 7.09
C GLN A 109 14.64 -6.01 6.30
N ASN A 110 14.59 -6.10 4.96
CA ASN A 110 14.44 -4.95 4.07
C ASN A 110 13.02 -4.85 3.51
N ALA A 111 12.08 -4.52 4.39
CA ALA A 111 10.67 -4.45 4.04
C ALA A 111 9.92 -3.38 4.85
N ILE A 112 8.71 -3.06 4.41
CA ILE A 112 7.70 -2.36 5.21
C ILE A 112 6.49 -3.27 5.45
N PHE A 113 5.75 -3.02 6.52
CA PHE A 113 4.52 -3.72 6.86
C PHE A 113 3.32 -2.78 6.76
N VAL A 114 2.34 -3.14 5.94
CA VAL A 114 1.11 -2.38 5.70
C VAL A 114 -0.09 -3.25 6.05
N CYS A 115 -0.73 -2.96 7.18
CA CYS A 115 -1.93 -3.63 7.65
C CYS A 115 -3.17 -2.86 7.22
N ILE A 116 -4.15 -3.56 6.66
CA ILE A 116 -5.38 -2.99 6.10
C ILE A 116 -6.56 -3.43 6.95
N HIS A 117 -7.31 -2.45 7.44
CA HIS A 117 -8.53 -2.61 8.24
C HIS A 117 -9.61 -1.62 7.79
N PHE A 118 -10.82 -1.81 8.31
CA PHE A 118 -11.85 -0.79 8.28
C PHE A 118 -12.47 -0.60 9.66
N ASN A 119 -12.62 0.66 10.04
CA ASN A 119 -13.21 1.02 11.31
C ASN A 119 -14.68 0.59 11.37
N SER A 120 -15.19 0.57 12.60
CA SER A 120 -16.62 0.38 12.89
C SER A 120 -17.00 1.21 14.10
N ALA A 121 -18.21 1.80 14.09
CA ALA A 121 -18.71 2.57 15.22
C ALA A 121 -20.19 2.33 15.47
N LYS A 122 -20.60 2.33 16.74
CA LYS A 122 -22.03 2.33 17.12
C LYS A 122 -22.72 3.65 16.78
N ARG A 123 -21.97 4.77 16.78
CA ARG A 123 -22.49 6.09 16.45
C ARG A 123 -22.74 6.16 14.94
N MET A 124 -23.96 6.49 14.56
CA MET A 124 -24.31 6.76 13.15
C MET A 124 -23.49 7.93 12.59
N GLY A 125 -23.11 7.83 11.32
CA GLY A 125 -22.34 8.89 10.63
C GLY A 125 -20.89 9.01 11.08
N ALA A 126 -20.28 7.98 11.65
CA ALA A 126 -18.82 7.93 11.76
C ALA A 126 -18.23 7.62 10.39
N SER A 127 -17.33 8.48 9.92
CA SER A 127 -16.71 8.41 8.59
C SER A 127 -15.28 8.90 8.67
N GLY A 128 -14.49 8.53 7.66
CA GLY A 128 -13.14 9.00 7.45
C GLY A 128 -12.05 7.93 7.60
N ILE A 129 -10.85 8.29 7.16
CA ILE A 129 -9.67 7.43 7.16
C ILE A 129 -8.76 7.77 8.35
N GLU A 130 -8.25 6.75 9.03
CA GLU A 130 -7.23 6.87 10.08
C GLU A 130 -6.01 6.03 9.70
N THR A 131 -4.81 6.50 10.06
CA THR A 131 -3.59 5.69 9.94
C THR A 131 -2.87 5.61 11.27
N TYR A 132 -2.47 4.41 11.63
CA TYR A 132 -1.89 4.06 12.91
C TYR A 132 -0.45 3.58 12.77
N PHE A 133 0.36 3.94 13.75
CA PHE A 133 1.76 3.51 13.87
C PHE A 133 2.11 3.26 15.34
N TYR A 134 3.27 2.65 15.60
CA TYR A 134 3.75 2.44 16.97
C TYR A 134 5.18 2.93 17.22
N SER A 135 6.15 2.52 16.39
CA SER A 135 7.55 2.96 16.53
C SER A 135 7.75 4.35 15.94
N HIS A 136 8.71 5.11 16.49
CA HIS A 136 9.03 6.44 15.96
C HIS A 136 9.49 6.38 14.49
N GLU A 137 10.24 5.33 14.14
CA GLU A 137 10.68 5.03 12.77
C GLU A 137 9.52 4.82 11.78
N SER A 138 8.35 4.42 12.26
CA SER A 138 7.16 4.21 11.42
C SER A 138 6.38 5.49 11.13
N LEU A 139 6.65 6.59 11.85
CA LEU A 139 5.90 7.85 11.68
C LEU A 139 6.03 8.43 10.26
N PRO A 140 7.23 8.52 9.64
CA PRO A 140 7.35 9.00 8.26
C PRO A 140 6.54 8.16 7.27
N LEU A 141 6.57 6.82 7.40
CA LEU A 141 5.77 5.91 6.59
C LEU A 141 4.27 6.16 6.80
N ALA A 142 3.82 6.26 8.06
CA ALA A 142 2.43 6.50 8.40
C ALA A 142 1.92 7.83 7.83
N SER A 143 2.71 8.90 7.93
CA SER A 143 2.38 10.21 7.36
C SER A 143 2.29 10.18 5.83
N ALA A 144 3.24 9.53 5.16
CA ALA A 144 3.23 9.39 3.70
C ALA A 144 2.01 8.60 3.22
N VAL A 145 1.78 7.40 3.80
CA VAL A 145 0.62 6.57 3.46
C VAL A 145 -0.69 7.32 3.71
N HIS A 146 -0.81 7.99 4.85
CA HIS A 146 -2.03 8.73 5.19
C HIS A 146 -2.30 9.87 4.22
N TYR A 147 -1.27 10.65 3.84
CA TYR A 147 -1.40 11.74 2.88
C TYR A 147 -2.03 11.27 1.57
N TYR A 148 -1.52 10.18 0.98
CA TYR A 148 -2.03 9.67 -0.29
C TYR A 148 -3.41 9.00 -0.14
N VAL A 149 -3.62 8.19 0.91
CA VAL A 149 -4.89 7.46 1.08
C VAL A 149 -6.04 8.40 1.43
N ALA A 150 -5.82 9.37 2.34
CA ALA A 150 -6.85 10.35 2.69
C ALA A 150 -7.08 11.39 1.58
N GLY A 151 -6.04 11.75 0.81
CA GLY A 151 -6.17 12.67 -0.34
C GLY A 151 -6.85 12.04 -1.56
N GLY A 152 -6.81 10.72 -1.69
CA GLY A 152 -7.41 9.98 -2.82
C GLY A 152 -8.89 9.61 -2.64
N ALA A 153 -9.50 9.87 -1.48
CA ALA A 153 -10.87 9.47 -1.18
C ALA A 153 -11.71 10.68 -0.73
N PRO A 154 -12.97 10.82 -1.20
CA PRO A 154 -13.87 11.90 -0.80
C PRO A 154 -14.47 11.62 0.60
N THR A 155 -13.62 11.47 1.61
CA THR A 155 -14.02 11.16 2.99
C THR A 155 -13.22 11.99 3.99
N SER A 156 -13.68 12.03 5.23
CA SER A 156 -13.03 12.84 6.26
C SER A 156 -11.60 12.35 6.53
N ASN A 157 -10.65 13.27 6.58
CA ASN A 157 -9.30 13.00 7.08
C ASN A 157 -9.32 13.00 8.62
N ARG A 158 -8.94 11.88 9.26
CA ARG A 158 -8.95 11.74 10.73
C ARG A 158 -7.54 11.65 11.34
N GLY A 159 -6.53 11.80 10.50
CA GLY A 159 -5.13 11.96 10.88
C GLY A 159 -4.38 10.66 11.16
N VAL A 160 -3.10 10.87 11.49
CA VAL A 160 -2.14 9.83 11.88
C VAL A 160 -2.05 9.76 13.39
N ARG A 161 -2.11 8.56 13.98
CA ARG A 161 -2.15 8.38 15.44
C ARG A 161 -1.25 7.23 15.90
N ARG A 162 -0.59 7.41 17.05
CA ARG A 162 0.16 6.32 17.69
C ARG A 162 -0.79 5.39 18.44
N ARG A 163 -0.74 4.08 18.17
CA ARG A 163 -1.53 3.04 18.88
C ARG A 163 -0.73 1.76 19.10
N GLY A 164 -1.02 1.09 20.22
CA GLY A 164 -0.32 -0.12 20.67
C GLY A 164 -0.87 -1.44 20.10
N PHE A 165 -1.44 -1.43 18.89
CA PHE A 165 -1.96 -2.66 18.26
C PHE A 165 -0.86 -3.71 18.16
N TYR A 166 -1.19 -4.98 18.41
CA TYR A 166 -0.22 -6.06 18.53
C TYR A 166 0.72 -6.14 17.31
N VAL A 167 0.14 -6.10 16.10
CA VAL A 167 0.89 -6.18 14.84
C VAL A 167 1.85 -5.01 14.65
N LEU A 168 1.52 -3.81 15.14
CA LEU A 168 2.42 -2.66 15.10
C LEU A 168 3.50 -2.72 16.17
N ARG A 169 3.15 -3.22 17.36
CA ARG A 169 4.05 -3.30 18.51
C ARG A 169 5.13 -4.37 18.39
N LYS A 170 4.85 -5.45 17.67
CA LYS A 170 5.71 -6.63 17.59
C LYS A 170 6.43 -6.79 16.26
N THR A 171 6.09 -5.96 15.26
CA THR A 171 6.82 -5.89 14.00
C THR A 171 8.09 -5.05 14.18
N LYS A 172 9.21 -5.55 13.65
CA LYS A 172 10.56 -4.98 13.79
C LYS A 172 10.97 -4.08 12.61
N ILE A 173 10.23 -4.15 11.52
CA ILE A 173 10.35 -3.25 10.36
C ILE A 173 9.33 -2.11 10.47
N PRO A 174 9.48 -0.99 9.71
CA PRO A 174 8.48 0.06 9.68
C PRO A 174 7.08 -0.47 9.38
N ALA A 175 6.12 -0.15 10.24
CA ALA A 175 4.80 -0.79 10.27
C ALA A 175 3.67 0.22 10.45
N VAL A 176 2.65 0.09 9.61
CA VAL A 176 1.45 0.93 9.65
C VAL A 176 0.18 0.09 9.60
N LEU A 177 -0.89 0.58 10.21
CA LEU A 177 -2.24 0.04 10.06
C LEU A 177 -3.14 1.15 9.53
N VAL A 178 -3.84 0.90 8.43
CA VAL A 178 -4.73 1.86 7.79
C VAL A 178 -6.17 1.42 8.03
N GLU A 179 -6.96 2.29 8.64
CA GLU A 179 -8.41 2.17 8.67
C GLU A 179 -8.97 2.90 7.45
N CYS A 180 -9.36 2.16 6.42
CA CYS A 180 -9.71 2.69 5.11
C CYS A 180 -11.08 3.40 5.06
N GLY A 181 -11.81 3.46 6.18
CA GLY A 181 -13.15 4.01 6.28
C GLY A 181 -13.91 3.36 7.43
N PHE A 182 -15.23 3.59 7.51
CA PHE A 182 -16.11 2.97 8.52
C PHE A 182 -17.16 2.09 7.84
N LEU A 183 -17.15 0.77 8.06
CA LEU A 183 -18.12 -0.16 7.43
C LEU A 183 -19.54 0.00 7.96
N THR A 184 -19.69 0.69 9.08
CA THR A 184 -20.99 1.10 9.65
C THR A 184 -21.58 2.34 8.96
N ASN A 185 -20.84 2.94 8.02
CA ASN A 185 -21.28 4.08 7.20
C ASN A 185 -20.93 3.82 5.72
N PRO A 186 -21.63 2.87 5.07
CA PRO A 186 -21.40 2.49 3.68
C PRO A 186 -21.83 3.55 2.68
#